data_AF-A0A822F0S0-F1
#
_entry.id   AF-A0A822F0S0-F1
#
_cell.length_a   1.000
_cell.length_b   1.000
_cell.length_c   1.000
_cell.angle_alpha   90.00
_cell.angle_beta   90.00
_cell.angle_gamma   90.00
#
_symmetry.space_group_name_H-M   'P 1'
#
loop_
_entity.id
_entity.type
_entity.pdbx_description
1 polymer ?
#
loop_
_entity_poly.entity_id
_entity_poly.type
_entity_poly.pdbx_seq_one_letter_code
_entity_poly.pdbx_strand_id
1 'polypeptide(L)'
;MTRRATKRIERNLLLGWNKKAPLIAKELDTYVARGSELHILTNSNIITQFIKEQLANELTEQKIFVHSGNLTNKFDLEKLNLFSYDYVILLANEESEQQNLIEEADAECLICLLYLKNIIDKSNNEKAFSIIAEMYDIRNCQFANRTCADDFIVSPNLISKYISQLSENQNIKKVYDVL
;
A
#
# COMPACT_ATOMS: atom_id res chain seq x y z
N MET A 1 14.31 26.65 -1.75
CA MET A 1 13.62 26.61 -0.44
C MET A 1 12.67 25.43 -0.46
N THR A 2 13.09 24.29 0.08
CA THR A 2 12.28 23.06 0.14
C THR A 2 11.23 23.26 1.22
N ARG A 3 9.96 23.36 0.83
CA ARG A 3 8.82 23.44 1.75
C ARG A 3 8.73 22.09 2.45
N ARG A 4 9.36 21.96 3.62
CA ARG A 4 9.25 20.76 4.48
C ARG A 4 7.76 20.60 4.77
N ALA A 5 7.14 19.58 4.20
CA ALA A 5 5.74 19.29 4.47
C ALA A 5 5.57 19.15 5.98
N THR A 6 4.62 19.88 6.56
CA THR A 6 4.29 19.75 7.97
C THR A 6 3.82 18.32 8.21
N LYS A 7 4.60 17.54 8.96
CA LYS A 7 4.24 16.18 9.34
C LYS A 7 2.85 16.20 9.99
N ARG A 8 1.95 15.35 9.51
CA ARG A 8 0.58 15.20 10.04
C ARG A 8 0.45 13.83 10.70
N ILE A 9 -0.44 13.72 11.69
CA ILE A 9 -0.84 12.43 12.25
C ILE A 9 -1.74 11.74 11.22
N GLU A 10 -1.37 10.52 10.84
CA GLU A 10 -2.05 9.73 9.82
C GLU A 10 -2.41 8.35 10.35
N ARG A 11 -3.52 7.80 9.86
CA ARG A 11 -3.89 6.39 10.09
C ARG A 11 -3.87 5.67 8.75
N ASN A 12 -2.89 4.80 8.57
CA ASN A 12 -2.65 4.09 7.33
C ASN A 12 -3.02 2.62 7.50
N LEU A 13 -3.65 2.03 6.48
CA LEU A 13 -3.95 0.60 6.42
C LEU A 13 -3.17 -0.04 5.28
N LEU A 14 -2.37 -1.04 5.59
CA LEU A 14 -1.66 -1.88 4.65
C LEU A 14 -2.40 -3.21 4.52
N LEU A 15 -2.92 -3.48 3.33
CA LEU A 15 -3.65 -4.68 2.97
C LEU A 15 -2.71 -5.62 2.22
N GLY A 16 -2.43 -6.78 2.82
CA GLY A 16 -1.53 -7.77 2.24
C GLY A 16 -0.08 -7.53 2.66
N TRP A 17 0.81 -8.40 2.20
CA TRP A 17 2.23 -8.33 2.55
C TRP A 17 3.13 -8.91 1.46
N ASN A 18 4.19 -8.17 1.14
CA ASN A 18 5.27 -8.64 0.27
C ASN A 18 6.62 -8.11 0.77
N LYS A 19 7.69 -8.41 0.02
CA LYS A 19 9.07 -8.00 0.35
C LYS A 19 9.28 -6.49 0.50
N LYS A 20 8.40 -5.65 -0.05
CA LYS A 20 8.48 -4.17 0.03
C LYS A 20 7.80 -3.63 1.28
N ALA A 21 6.88 -4.38 1.90
CA ALA A 21 6.10 -3.91 3.05
C ALA A 21 6.96 -3.39 4.23
N PRO A 22 8.07 -4.05 4.63
CA PRO A 22 8.95 -3.50 5.69
C PRO A 22 9.57 -2.16 5.31
N LEU A 23 10.00 -2.01 4.05
CA LEU A 23 10.58 -0.76 3.56
C LEU A 23 9.53 0.35 3.54
N ILE A 24 8.32 0.06 3.02
CA ILE A 24 7.20 1.02 3.01
C ILE A 24 6.88 1.49 4.43
N ALA A 25 6.81 0.58 5.41
CA ALA A 25 6.55 0.94 6.80
C ALA A 25 7.62 1.86 7.39
N LYS A 26 8.91 1.62 7.08
CA LYS A 26 10.02 2.47 7.50
C LYS A 26 9.96 3.85 6.85
N GLU A 27 9.72 3.90 5.54
CA GLU A 27 9.59 5.17 4.81
C GLU A 27 8.43 6.00 5.36
N LEU A 28 7.26 5.40 5.57
CA LEU A 28 6.11 6.08 6.19
C LEU A 28 6.47 6.71 7.53
N ASP A 29 7.23 6.03 8.40
CA ASP A 29 7.66 6.54 9.71
C ASP A 29 8.46 7.85 9.59
N THR A 30 9.23 8.02 8.51
CA THR A 30 10.01 9.24 8.27
C THR A 30 9.14 10.44 7.90
N TYR A 31 7.96 10.24 7.30
CA TYR A 31 7.07 11.29 6.80
C TYR A 31 5.94 11.66 7.77
N VAL A 32 5.44 10.69 8.53
CA VAL A 32 4.34 10.92 9.46
C VAL A 32 4.78 11.65 10.74
N ALA A 33 3.82 12.25 11.44
CA ALA A 33 4.04 12.83 12.76
C ALA A 33 3.89 11.77 13.86
N ARG A 34 4.54 12.03 15.01
CA ARG A 34 4.42 11.20 16.20
C ARG A 34 2.96 10.96 16.60
N GLY A 35 2.64 9.69 16.87
CA GLY A 35 1.28 9.27 17.24
C GLY A 35 0.45 8.77 16.06
N SER A 36 1.05 8.64 14.87
CA SER A 36 0.42 8.00 13.71
C SER A 36 0.26 6.50 13.93
N GLU A 37 -0.58 5.87 13.11
CA GLU A 37 -0.89 4.45 13.21
C GLU A 37 -0.76 3.76 11.86
N LEU A 38 -0.09 2.60 11.86
CA LEU A 38 -0.02 1.70 10.71
C LEU A 38 -0.73 0.40 11.06
N HIS A 39 -1.86 0.16 10.41
CA HIS A 39 -2.63 -1.06 10.51
C HIS A 39 -2.22 -2.00 9.38
N ILE A 40 -2.09 -3.29 9.66
CA ILE A 40 -1.62 -4.27 8.68
C ILE A 40 -2.56 -5.47 8.71
N LEU A 41 -3.18 -5.80 7.58
CA LEU A 41 -4.00 -7.00 7.41
C LEU A 41 -3.19 -8.09 6.72
N THR A 42 -2.99 -9.23 7.40
CA THR A 42 -2.34 -10.43 6.84
C THR A 42 -2.96 -11.69 7.42
N ASN A 43 -2.95 -12.79 6.67
CA ASN A 43 -3.34 -14.13 7.12
C ASN A 43 -2.13 -14.98 7.58
N SER A 44 -0.90 -14.46 7.49
CA SER A 44 0.31 -15.21 7.80
C SER A 44 0.80 -14.99 9.24
N ASN A 45 0.88 -16.08 10.00
CA ASN A 45 1.41 -16.06 11.36
C ASN A 45 2.90 -15.71 11.41
N ILE A 46 3.68 -16.16 10.42
CA ILE A 46 5.12 -15.87 10.32
C ILE A 46 5.34 -14.37 10.14
N ILE A 47 4.57 -13.75 9.23
CA ILE A 47 4.62 -12.31 8.99
C ILE A 47 4.16 -11.55 10.24
N THR A 48 3.07 -11.99 10.87
CA THR A 48 2.57 -11.39 12.13
C THR A 48 3.63 -11.39 13.22
N GLN A 49 4.37 -12.49 13.36
CA GLN A 49 5.45 -12.60 14.34
C GLN A 49 6.62 -11.67 13.99
N PHE A 50 7.06 -11.66 12.73
CA PHE A 50 8.10 -10.75 12.23
C PHE A 50 7.75 -9.28 12.52
N ILE A 51 6.50 -8.86 12.26
CA ILE A 51 6.06 -7.49 12.50
C ILE A 51 6.19 -7.14 13.99
N LYS A 52 5.72 -8.03 14.88
CA LYS A 52 5.69 -7.77 16.33
C LYS A 52 7.08 -7.78 16.96
N GLU A 53 7.94 -8.69 16.53
CA GLU A 53 9.26 -8.90 17.16
C GLU A 53 10.33 -7.98 16.58
N GLN A 54 10.20 -7.58 15.31
CA GLN A 54 11.25 -6.86 14.59
C GLN A 54 10.77 -5.48 14.15
N LEU A 55 9.82 -5.44 13.21
CA LEU A 55 9.45 -4.17 12.55
C LEU A 55 8.89 -3.13 13.53
N ALA A 56 8.05 -3.54 14.48
CA ALA A 56 7.44 -2.64 15.46
C ALA A 56 8.47 -1.94 16.36
N ASN A 57 9.64 -2.55 16.57
CA ASN A 57 10.72 -1.98 17.39
C ASN A 57 11.60 -0.98 16.61
N GLU A 58 11.51 -0.96 15.28
CA GLU A 58 12.29 -0.07 14.42
C GLU A 58 11.58 1.26 14.13
N LEU A 59 10.26 1.33 14.33
CA LEU A 59 9.47 2.53 14.05
C LEU A 59 9.38 3.44 15.28
N THR A 60 9.43 4.75 15.06
CA THR A 60 9.56 5.76 16.13
C THR A 60 8.40 6.74 16.20
N GLU A 61 7.79 7.05 15.06
CA GLU A 61 6.72 8.04 14.92
C GLU A 61 5.34 7.39 14.89
N GLN A 62 5.23 6.17 14.36
CA GLN A 62 3.96 5.44 14.26
C GLN A 62 3.91 4.11 15.03
N LYS A 63 2.72 3.72 15.47
CA LYS A 63 2.44 2.42 16.10
C LYS A 63 1.89 1.42 15.11
N ILE A 64 2.32 0.16 15.21
CA ILE A 64 1.83 -0.91 14.33
C ILE A 64 0.71 -1.71 15.01
N PHE A 65 -0.37 -1.97 14.27
CA PHE A 65 -1.46 -2.87 14.66
C PHE A 65 -1.63 -3.94 13.58
N VAL A 66 -1.63 -5.21 13.98
CA VAL A 66 -1.78 -6.33 13.04
C VAL A 66 -3.15 -6.97 13.19
N HIS A 67 -3.84 -7.15 12.07
CA HIS A 67 -5.15 -7.77 11.94
C HIS A 67 -5.02 -9.06 11.13
N SER A 68 -5.70 -10.11 11.59
CA SER A 68 -5.77 -11.37 10.85
C SER A 68 -6.95 -11.32 9.87
N GLY A 69 -6.71 -11.61 8.60
CA GLY A 69 -7.78 -11.73 7.60
C GLY A 69 -7.28 -11.89 6.17
N ASN A 70 -8.20 -12.10 5.23
CA ASN A 70 -7.90 -12.30 3.81
C ASN A 70 -8.41 -11.15 2.94
N LEU A 71 -7.62 -10.72 1.95
CA LEU A 71 -7.95 -9.67 0.98
C LEU A 71 -9.20 -9.96 0.16
N THR A 72 -9.44 -11.23 -0.14
CA THR A 72 -10.60 -11.71 -0.91
C THR A 72 -11.83 -11.95 -0.05
N ASN A 73 -11.72 -11.82 1.28
CA ASN A 73 -12.85 -11.96 2.18
C ASN A 73 -13.44 -10.59 2.55
N LYS A 74 -14.57 -10.25 1.95
CA LYS A 74 -15.32 -9.02 2.21
C LYS A 74 -15.61 -8.78 3.70
N PHE A 75 -15.92 -9.83 4.47
CA PHE A 75 -16.24 -9.69 5.90
C PHE A 75 -15.02 -9.28 6.74
N ASP A 76 -13.82 -9.65 6.32
CA ASP A 76 -12.60 -9.26 7.03
C ASP A 76 -12.28 -7.78 6.77
N LEU A 77 -12.52 -7.29 5.56
CA LEU A 77 -12.39 -5.87 5.22
C LEU A 77 -13.42 -5.01 5.97
N GLU A 78 -14.66 -5.47 6.09
CA GLU A 78 -15.73 -4.72 6.77
C GLU A 78 -15.47 -4.52 8.28
N LYS A 79 -14.73 -5.43 8.93
CA LYS A 79 -14.35 -5.32 10.36
C LYS A 79 -13.35 -4.19 10.63
N LEU A 80 -12.60 -3.74 9.62
CA LEU A 80 -11.48 -2.81 9.80
C LEU A 80 -11.88 -1.35 9.99
N ASN A 81 -13.17 -1.01 9.90
CA ASN A 81 -13.68 0.37 9.93
C ASN A 81 -12.91 1.27 8.93
N LEU A 82 -12.99 0.93 7.64
CA LEU A 82 -12.14 1.47 6.57
C LEU A 82 -12.16 3.01 6.48
N PHE A 83 -13.28 3.65 6.79
CA PHE A 83 -13.41 5.12 6.77
C PHE A 83 -12.63 5.85 7.87
N SER A 84 -12.01 5.11 8.79
CA SER A 84 -11.17 5.67 9.84
C SER A 84 -9.70 5.82 9.44
N TYR A 85 -9.32 5.37 8.26
CA TYR A 85 -7.98 5.51 7.68
C TYR A 85 -7.92 6.68 6.71
N ASP A 86 -6.77 7.34 6.63
CA ASP A 86 -6.49 8.36 5.61
C ASP A 86 -6.09 7.68 4.28
N TYR A 87 -5.24 6.65 4.36
CA TYR A 87 -4.73 5.91 3.19
C TYR A 87 -4.86 4.40 3.37
N VAL A 88 -5.24 3.71 2.30
CA VAL A 88 -5.27 2.25 2.19
C VAL A 88 -4.26 1.83 1.11
N ILE A 89 -3.21 1.13 1.51
CA ILE A 89 -2.13 0.63 0.65
C ILE A 89 -2.37 -0.86 0.43
N LEU A 90 -2.68 -1.25 -0.80
CA LEU A 90 -2.92 -2.63 -1.21
C LEU A 90 -1.66 -3.20 -1.88
N LEU A 91 -1.12 -4.26 -1.28
CA LEU A 91 0.04 -4.98 -1.78
C LEU A 91 -0.36 -6.39 -2.19
N ALA A 92 0.09 -6.80 -3.37
CA ALA A 92 -0.01 -8.18 -3.82
C ALA A 92 0.76 -9.11 -2.87
N ASN A 93 0.06 -10.09 -2.29
CA ASN A 93 0.66 -11.07 -1.39
C ASN A 93 1.71 -11.89 -2.16
N GLU A 94 2.97 -11.81 -1.75
CA GLU A 94 4.02 -12.69 -2.24
C GLU A 94 4.31 -13.73 -1.16
N GLU A 95 3.52 -14.80 -1.10
CA GLU A 95 3.83 -15.93 -0.19
C GLU A 95 4.95 -16.83 -0.74
N SER A 96 5.26 -16.80 -2.06
CA SER A 96 6.52 -17.35 -2.61
C SER A 96 6.84 -16.89 -4.05
N GLU A 97 8.09 -17.12 -4.50
CA GLU A 97 8.67 -16.63 -5.78
C GLU A 97 8.21 -17.39 -7.05
N GLN A 98 7.15 -18.19 -7.01
CA GLN A 98 6.73 -19.01 -8.15
C GLN A 98 5.88 -18.20 -9.14
N GLN A 99 6.18 -18.31 -10.44
CA GLN A 99 5.58 -17.47 -11.50
C GLN A 99 4.04 -17.55 -11.59
N ASN A 100 3.43 -18.70 -11.26
CA ASN A 100 1.96 -18.84 -11.23
C ASN A 100 1.30 -18.02 -10.11
N LEU A 101 2.06 -17.58 -9.10
CA LEU A 101 1.54 -16.82 -7.97
C LEU A 101 1.40 -15.32 -8.26
N ILE A 102 2.09 -14.80 -9.29
CA ILE A 102 2.00 -13.37 -9.63
C ILE A 102 0.61 -13.04 -10.20
N GLU A 103 0.08 -13.88 -11.09
CA GLU A 103 -1.27 -13.69 -11.65
C GLU A 103 -2.35 -13.85 -10.58
N GLU A 104 -2.19 -14.81 -9.67
CA GLU A 104 -3.09 -15.03 -8.54
C GLU A 104 -3.08 -13.83 -7.57
N ALA A 105 -1.90 -13.33 -7.18
CA ALA A 105 -1.77 -12.22 -6.26
C ALA A 105 -2.37 -10.92 -6.83
N ASP A 106 -2.22 -10.68 -8.13
CA ASP A 106 -2.85 -9.57 -8.83
C ASP A 106 -4.38 -9.71 -8.89
N ALA A 107 -4.89 -10.94 -9.08
CA ALA A 107 -6.32 -11.21 -9.05
C ALA A 107 -6.91 -10.95 -7.67
N GLU A 108 -6.23 -11.37 -6.59
CA GLU A 108 -6.61 -11.03 -5.21
C GLU A 108 -6.65 -9.52 -4.98
N CYS A 109 -5.65 -8.80 -5.49
CA CYS A 109 -5.62 -7.33 -5.42
C CYS A 109 -6.81 -6.71 -6.14
N LEU A 110 -7.13 -7.19 -7.34
CA LEU A 110 -8.26 -6.66 -8.10
C LEU A 110 -9.59 -6.93 -7.39
N ILE A 111 -9.78 -8.13 -6.85
CA ILE A 111 -10.97 -8.47 -6.03
C ILE A 111 -11.08 -7.54 -4.82
N CYS A 112 -9.98 -7.35 -4.09
CA CYS A 112 -9.92 -6.48 -2.93
C CYS A 112 -10.27 -5.03 -3.29
N LEU A 113 -9.66 -4.51 -4.37
CA LEU A 113 -9.91 -3.16 -4.88
C LEU A 113 -11.39 -2.95 -5.22
N LEU A 114 -12.02 -3.91 -5.90
CA LEU A 114 -13.45 -3.87 -6.22
C LEU A 114 -14.32 -3.87 -4.95
N TYR A 115 -13.93 -4.61 -3.91
CA TYR A 115 -14.63 -4.56 -2.62
C TYR A 115 -14.50 -3.21 -1.93
N LEU A 116 -13.29 -2.64 -1.89
CA LEU A 116 -13.07 -1.31 -1.32
C LEU A 116 -13.92 -0.26 -2.03
N LYS A 117 -14.01 -0.30 -3.36
CA LYS A 117 -14.88 0.59 -4.14
C LYS A 117 -16.35 0.42 -3.81
N ASN A 118 -16.85 -0.81 -3.80
CA ASN A 118 -18.24 -1.09 -3.43
C ASN A 118 -18.58 -0.57 -2.01
N ILE A 119 -17.62 -0.58 -1.09
CA ILE A 119 -17.79 -0.03 0.26
C ILE A 119 -17.85 1.51 0.20
N ILE A 120 -16.96 2.15 -0.56
CA ILE A 120 -16.95 3.61 -0.75
C ILE A 120 -18.28 4.06 -1.39
N ASP A 121 -18.69 3.44 -2.50
CA ASP A 121 -19.89 3.80 -3.26
C ASP A 121 -21.17 3.72 -2.42
N LYS A 122 -21.23 2.77 -1.48
CA LYS A 122 -22.38 2.60 -0.57
C LYS A 122 -22.40 3.59 0.59
N SER A 123 -21.28 4.22 0.90
CA SER A 123 -21.14 4.96 2.16
C SER A 123 -21.76 6.35 2.16
N ASN A 124 -22.16 6.89 0.99
CA ASN A 124 -22.63 8.28 0.82
C ASN A 124 -21.73 9.35 1.49
N ASN A 125 -20.51 8.98 1.90
CA ASN A 125 -19.64 9.80 2.73
C ASN A 125 -18.83 10.74 1.85
N GLU A 126 -18.70 12.00 2.28
CA GLU A 126 -17.87 13.02 1.61
C GLU A 126 -16.36 12.79 1.84
N LYS A 127 -15.99 11.92 2.79
CA LYS A 127 -14.59 11.61 3.12
C LYS A 127 -14.23 10.18 2.74
N ALA A 128 -13.86 9.97 1.49
CA ALA A 128 -13.25 8.73 1.03
C ALA A 128 -11.79 8.63 1.50
N PHE A 129 -11.35 7.44 1.88
CA PHE A 129 -9.93 7.12 2.04
C PHE A 129 -9.30 6.95 0.65
N SER A 130 -8.04 7.36 0.50
CA SER A 130 -7.33 7.18 -0.76
C SER A 130 -6.75 5.77 -0.85
N ILE A 131 -6.91 5.12 -2.01
CA ILE A 131 -6.36 3.78 -2.25
C ILE A 131 -5.10 3.89 -3.10
N ILE A 132 -4.04 3.23 -2.64
CA ILE A 132 -2.78 3.04 -3.36
C ILE A 132 -2.62 1.55 -3.59
N ALA A 133 -2.62 1.09 -4.84
CA ALA A 133 -2.54 -0.34 -5.16
C ALA A 133 -1.27 -0.66 -5.96
N GLU A 134 -0.56 -1.69 -5.55
CA GLU A 134 0.52 -2.29 -6.33
C GLU A 134 0.00 -3.49 -7.12
N MET A 135 0.28 -3.51 -8.43
CA MET A 135 -0.07 -4.61 -9.32
C MET A 135 1.10 -4.89 -10.28
N TYR A 136 1.30 -6.16 -10.63
CA TYR A 136 2.43 -6.60 -11.47
C TYR A 136 2.07 -6.74 -12.95
N ASP A 137 0.84 -7.09 -13.29
CA ASP A 137 0.35 -7.19 -14.66
C ASP A 137 -0.20 -5.84 -15.14
N ILE A 138 0.35 -5.36 -16.25
CA ILE A 138 -0.09 -4.13 -16.91
C ILE A 138 -1.56 -4.17 -17.33
N ARG A 139 -2.10 -5.35 -17.67
CA ARG A 139 -3.50 -5.56 -18.06
C ARG A 139 -4.42 -5.28 -16.87
N ASN A 140 -4.07 -5.80 -15.69
CA ASN A 140 -4.80 -5.56 -14.45
C ASN A 140 -4.68 -4.10 -14.01
N CYS A 141 -3.49 -3.50 -14.15
CA CYS A 141 -3.29 -2.07 -13.92
C CYS A 141 -4.22 -1.22 -14.83
N GLN A 142 -4.31 -1.54 -16.12
CA GLN A 142 -5.16 -0.80 -17.06
C GLN A 142 -6.64 -0.96 -16.73
N PHE A 143 -7.07 -2.15 -16.36
CA PHE A 143 -8.44 -2.41 -15.93
C PHE A 143 -8.78 -1.63 -14.66
N ALA A 144 -7.91 -1.69 -13.65
CA ALA A 144 -8.06 -0.97 -12.40
C ALA A 144 -8.10 0.56 -12.64
N ASN A 145 -7.21 1.12 -13.46
CA ASN A 145 -7.21 2.57 -13.77
C ASN A 145 -8.50 3.05 -14.46
N ARG A 146 -9.13 2.22 -15.30
CA ARG A 146 -10.41 2.56 -15.93
C ARG A 146 -11.59 2.50 -14.97
N THR A 147 -11.53 1.59 -14.01
CA THR A 147 -12.60 1.33 -13.04
C THR A 147 -12.48 2.23 -11.82
N CYS A 148 -11.26 2.65 -11.47
CA CYS A 148 -10.89 3.29 -10.23
C CYS A 148 -10.02 4.54 -10.51
N ALA A 149 -10.58 5.53 -11.20
CA ALA A 149 -9.83 6.68 -11.72
C ALA A 149 -9.21 7.60 -10.65
N ASP A 150 -9.73 7.59 -9.42
CA ASP A 150 -9.24 8.41 -8.31
C ASP A 150 -8.15 7.72 -7.46
N ASP A 151 -7.82 6.46 -7.77
CA ASP A 151 -6.84 5.67 -7.02
C ASP A 151 -5.45 5.73 -7.66
N PHE A 152 -4.41 5.61 -6.84
CA PHE A 152 -3.04 5.56 -7.34
C PHE A 152 -2.60 4.11 -7.56
N ILE A 153 -2.46 3.71 -8.82
CA ILE A 153 -2.01 2.36 -9.19
C ILE A 153 -0.53 2.39 -9.57
N VAL A 154 0.28 1.73 -8.76
CA VAL A 154 1.73 1.56 -8.96
C VAL A 154 1.95 0.43 -9.95
N SER A 155 2.34 0.80 -11.18
CA SER A 155 2.63 -0.16 -12.25
C SER A 155 4.13 -0.44 -12.41
N PRO A 156 4.53 -1.61 -12.93
CA PRO A 156 5.94 -1.94 -13.19
C PRO A 156 6.61 -0.95 -14.16
N ASN A 157 5.82 -0.30 -15.03
CA ASN A 157 6.33 0.69 -15.98
C ASN A 157 6.93 1.93 -15.33
N LEU A 158 6.60 2.22 -14.06
CA LEU A 158 7.21 3.35 -13.34
C LEU A 158 8.72 3.14 -13.19
N ILE A 159 9.15 1.91 -12.93
CA ILE A 159 10.58 1.55 -12.84
C ILE A 159 11.23 1.70 -14.23
N SER A 160 10.60 1.17 -15.28
CA SER A 160 11.13 1.29 -16.65
C SER A 160 11.25 2.75 -17.08
N LYS A 161 10.28 3.60 -16.75
CA LYS A 161 10.32 5.06 -17.01
C LYS A 161 11.44 5.73 -16.23
N TYR A 162 11.59 5.40 -14.95
CA TYR A 162 12.66 5.92 -14.10
C TYR A 162 14.04 5.58 -14.69
N ILE A 163 14.28 4.32 -15.07
CA ILE A 163 15.54 3.89 -15.68
C ILE A 163 15.77 4.57 -17.04
N SER A 164 14.73 4.73 -17.87
CA SER A 164 14.84 5.47 -19.13
C SER A 164 15.30 6.91 -18.90
N GLN A 165 14.70 7.62 -17.95
CA GLN A 165 15.08 8.99 -17.62
C GLN A 165 16.51 9.10 -17.08
N LEU A 166 16.92 8.16 -16.23
CA LEU A 166 18.31 8.11 -15.75
C LEU A 166 19.31 7.83 -16.88
N SER A 167 18.93 7.00 -17.84
CA SER A 167 19.75 6.68 -19.03
C SER A 167 19.92 7.89 -19.93
N GLU A 168 18.88 8.71 -20.09
CA GLU A 168 18.91 9.96 -20.86
C GLU A 168 19.69 11.06 -20.14
N ASN A 169 19.56 11.17 -18.81
CA ASN A 169 20.25 12.18 -18.03
C ASN A 169 20.52 11.73 -16.59
N GLN A 170 21.78 11.35 -16.32
CA GLN A 170 22.21 10.91 -14.99
C GLN A 170 22.05 11.99 -13.90
N ASN A 171 21.98 13.28 -14.26
CA ASN A 171 21.75 14.34 -13.27
C ASN A 171 20.31 14.31 -12.72
N ILE A 172 19.36 13.66 -13.41
CA ILE A 172 17.99 13.48 -12.90
C ILE A 172 18.00 12.68 -11.59
N LYS A 173 18.99 11.80 -11.37
CA LYS A 173 19.15 11.08 -10.08
C LYS A 173 19.17 12.05 -8.89
N LYS A 174 19.87 13.18 -9.02
CA LYS A 174 19.98 14.18 -7.94
C LYS A 174 18.63 14.81 -7.59
N VAL A 175 17.70 14.85 -8.54
CA VAL A 175 16.33 15.35 -8.30
C VAL A 175 15.53 14.29 -7.56
N TYR A 176 15.66 13.01 -7.94
CA TYR A 176 14.98 11.90 -7.27
C TYR A 176 15.49 11.66 -5.84
N ASP A 177 16.79 11.80 -5.59
CA ASP A 177 17.39 11.59 -4.26
C ASP A 177 16.95 12.65 -3.22
N VAL A 178 16.28 13.74 -3.63
CA VAL A 178 15.82 14.84 -2.76
C VAL A 178 14.30 15.03 -2.72
N LEU A 179 13.55 14.21 -3.46
CA LEU A 179 12.10 14.14 -3.41
C LEU A 179 11.67 13.29 -2.22
#